data_AF-A0A366MHZ6-F1
#
_entry.id   AF-A0A366MHZ6-F1
#
_cell.length_a   1.000
_cell.length_b   1.000
_cell.length_c   1.000
_cell.angle_alpha   90.00
_cell.angle_beta   90.00
_cell.angle_gamma   90.00
#
_symmetry.space_group_name_H-M   'P 1'
#
loop_
_entity.id
_entity.type
_entity.pdbx_description
1 polymer ?
#
loop_
_entity_poly.entity_id
_entity_poly.type
_entity_poly.pdbx_seq_one_letter_code
_entity_poly.pdbx_strand_id
1 'polypeptide(L)' 'MAIGNVIERGNNVFIYNEKNQQVSSIYINISDGDKLMGYTNSTVNIKRGKNIITYNEKGQQIGSQYVG' A
#
# COMPACT_ATOMS: atom_id res chain seq x y z
N MET A 1 14.00 4.36 1.06
CA MET A 1 14.39 3.51 -0.11
C MET A 1 13.30 3.68 -1.15
N ALA A 2 13.61 3.80 -2.44
CA ALA A 2 12.56 4.01 -3.44
C ALA A 2 11.73 2.74 -3.65
N ILE A 3 10.42 2.92 -3.81
CA ILE A 3 9.48 1.87 -4.19
C ILE A 3 9.63 1.63 -5.69
N GLY A 4 10.06 0.43 -6.06
CA GLY A 4 10.17 -0.01 -7.46
C GLY A 4 8.91 -0.70 -7.96
N ASN A 5 8.24 -1.45 -7.09
CA ASN A 5 7.03 -2.18 -7.44
C ASN A 5 6.14 -2.42 -6.21
N VAL A 6 4.83 -2.56 -6.43
CA VAL A 6 3.86 -2.92 -5.41
C VAL A 6 2.89 -3.95 -5.98
N ILE A 7 2.75 -5.08 -5.29
CA ILE A 7 1.91 -6.19 -5.75
C ILE A 7 0.85 -6.50 -4.70
N GLU A 8 -0.41 -6.44 -5.10
CA GLU A 8 -1.52 -7.00 -4.33
C GLU A 8 -1.61 -8.52 -4.59
N ARG A 9 -1.56 -9.33 -3.53
CA ARG A 9 -1.68 -10.79 -3.62
C ARG A 9 -2.38 -11.33 -2.37
N GLY A 10 -3.64 -11.76 -2.54
CA GLY A 10 -4.49 -12.15 -1.43
C GLY A 10 -4.64 -10.98 -0.45
N ASN A 11 -4.77 -11.26 0.84
CA ASN A 11 -4.99 -10.24 1.87
C ASN A 11 -3.71 -9.42 2.22
N ASN A 12 -2.80 -9.25 1.27
CA ASN A 12 -1.55 -8.51 1.46
C ASN A 12 -1.18 -7.70 0.23
N VAL A 13 -0.61 -6.53 0.49
CA VAL A 13 0.08 -5.66 -0.47
C VAL A 13 1.57 -5.72 -0.16
N PHE A 14 2.36 -6.26 -1.08
CA PHE A 14 3.81 -6.40 -0.96
C PHE A 14 4.51 -5.21 -1.63
N ILE A 15 5.45 -4.60 -0.91
CA ILE A 15 6.23 -3.45 -1.39
C ILE A 15 7.63 -3.94 -1.70
N TYR A 16 8.11 -3.64 -2.91
CA TYR A 16 9.44 -3.99 -3.39
C TYR A 16 10.25 -2.73 -3.70
N ASN A 17 11.54 -2.77 -3.42
CA ASN A 17 12.46 -1.74 -3.87
C ASN A 17 12.79 -1.90 -5.37
N GLU A 18 13.56 -0.95 -5.91
CA GLU A 18 14.01 -0.94 -7.32
C GLU A 18 14.86 -2.17 -7.72
N LYS A 19 15.38 -2.93 -6.75
CA LYS A 19 16.11 -4.18 -6.96
C LYS A 19 15.22 -5.42 -6.86
N ASN A 20 13.89 -5.25 -6.88
CA ASN A 20 12.90 -6.32 -6.66
C ASN A 20 13.03 -7.05 -5.31
N GLN A 21 13.63 -6.42 -4.31
CA GLN A 21 13.68 -6.96 -2.95
C GLN A 21 12.45 -6.49 -2.18
N GLN A 22 11.73 -7.41 -1.54
CA GLN A 22 10.61 -7.05 -0.68
C GLN A 22 11.15 -6.26 0.53
N VAL A 23 10.56 -5.09 0.77
CA VAL A 23 10.93 -4.20 1.89
C VAL A 23 9.88 -4.18 2.99
N SER A 24 8.61 -4.37 2.64
CA SER A 24 7.50 -4.38 3.59
C SER A 24 6.28 -5.08 3.00
N SER A 25 5.27 -5.34 3.84
CA SER A 25 3.97 -5.85 3.46
C SER A 25 2.89 -5.22 4.33
N ILE A 26 1.75 -4.87 3.71
CA ILE A 26 0.59 -4.30 4.38
C ILE A 26 -0.57 -5.29 4.26
N TYR A 27 -1.14 -5.71 5.38
CA TYR A 27 -2.37 -6.50 5.37
C TYR A 27 -3.54 -5.66 4.84
N ILE A 28 -4.37 -6.26 4.01
CA ILE A 28 -5.64 -5.70 3.52
C ILE A 28 -6.74 -6.75 3.65
N ASN A 29 -7.97 -6.33 3.95
CA ASN A 29 -9.11 -7.24 3.91
C ASN A 29 -9.89 -7.06 2.60
N ILE A 30 -9.59 -7.89 1.59
CA ILE A 30 -10.26 -7.81 0.28
C ILE A 30 -11.78 -7.99 0.43
N SER A 31 -12.23 -8.80 1.39
CA SER A 31 -13.66 -9.03 1.66
C SER A 31 -14.37 -7.76 2.13
N ASP A 32 -13.67 -6.83 2.78
CA ASP A 32 -14.20 -5.52 3.19
C ASP A 32 -14.09 -4.47 2.07
N GLY A 33 -13.60 -4.87 0.89
CA GLY A 33 -13.36 -3.99 -0.25
C GLY A 33 -12.07 -3.17 -0.13
N ASP A 34 -11.14 -3.54 0.75
CA ASP A 34 -9.81 -2.95 0.79
C ASP A 34 -9.07 -3.23 -0.51
N LYS A 35 -8.34 -2.25 -1.03
CA LYS A 35 -7.67 -2.37 -2.33
C LYS A 35 -6.48 -1.44 -2.48
N LEU A 36 -5.43 -1.91 -3.17
CA LEU A 36 -4.36 -1.06 -3.67
C LEU A 36 -4.90 -0.06 -4.71
N MET A 37 -4.75 1.23 -4.42
CA MET A 37 -5.20 2.32 -5.31
C MET A 37 -4.09 2.80 -6.24
N GLY A 38 -2.83 2.68 -5.81
CA GLY A 38 -1.66 3.08 -6.58
C GLY A 38 -0.46 3.36 -5.69
N TYR A 39 0.68 3.63 -6.31
CA TYR A 39 1.91 3.96 -5.60
C TYR A 39 2.75 4.97 -6.40
N THR A 40 3.64 5.65 -5.69
CA THR A 40 4.71 6.49 -6.23
C THR A 40 6.06 5.89 -5.85
N ASN A 41 7.17 6.59 -6.13
CA ASN A 41 8.50 6.16 -5.68
C ASN A 41 8.68 6.16 -4.15
N SER A 42 7.73 6.71 -3.38
CA SER A 42 7.87 6.90 -1.92
C SER A 42 6.60 6.60 -1.13
N THR A 43 5.45 6.41 -1.79
CA THR A 43 4.16 6.21 -1.12
C THR A 43 3.32 5.11 -1.76
N VAL A 44 2.51 4.43 -0.95
CA VAL A 44 1.49 3.47 -1.37
C VAL A 44 0.14 3.92 -0.83
N ASN A 45 -0.88 3.96 -1.68
CA ASN A 45 -2.25 4.33 -1.29
C ASN A 45 -3.14 3.09 -1.30
N ILE A 46 -3.78 2.81 -0.17
CA ILE A 46 -4.69 1.69 0.00
C ILE A 46 -6.05 2.24 0.43
N LYS A 47 -7.11 1.89 -0.30
CA LYS A 47 -8.47 2.15 0.13
C LYS A 47 -8.82 1.21 1.27
N ARG A 48 -9.37 1.75 2.35
CA ARG A 48 -9.97 1.02 3.48
C ARG A 48 -11.32 1.63 3.82
N GLY A 49 -12.40 0.95 3.42
CA GLY A 49 -13.75 1.49 3.50
C GLY A 49 -13.88 2.86 2.79
N LYS A 50 -14.20 3.91 3.55
CA LYS A 50 -14.35 5.29 3.07
C LYS A 50 -13.07 6.14 3.17
N ASN A 51 -11.94 5.54 3.48
CA ASN A 51 -10.67 6.24 3.61
C ASN A 51 -9.67 5.72 2.58
N ILE A 52 -8.77 6.58 2.13
CA ILE A 52 -7.52 6.21 1.48
C ILE A 52 -6.42 6.44 2.51
N ILE A 53 -5.71 5.37 2.86
CA ILE A 53 -4.58 5.40 3.77
C ILE A 53 -3.29 5.42 2.95
N THR A 54 -2.41 6.36 3.25
CA THR A 54 -1.11 6.50 2.61
C THR A 54 -0.03 5.91 3.50
N TYR A 55 0.77 5.02 2.95
CA TYR A 55 1.90 4.37 3.61
C TYR A 55 3.22 4.78 2.95
N ASN A 56 4.29 4.86 3.72
CA ASN A 56 5.65 4.97 3.17
C ASN A 56 6.20 3.60 2.73
N GLU A 57 7.44 3.55 2.22
CA GLU A 57 8.08 2.33 1.73
C GLU A 57 8.26 1.25 2.80
N LYS A 58 8.27 1.64 4.08
CA LYS A 58 8.39 0.74 5.22
C LYS A 58 7.04 0.17 5.66
N GLY A 59 5.94 0.56 5.01
CA GLY A 59 4.59 0.16 5.39
C GLY A 59 4.05 0.93 6.60
N GLN A 60 4.65 2.08 6.94
CA GLN A 60 4.17 2.93 8.02
C GLN A 60 3.13 3.90 7.46
N GLN A 61 1.98 4.01 8.14
CA GLN A 61 0.95 4.99 7.78
C GLN A 61 1.48 6.40 8.03
N ILE A 62 1.38 7.25 7.01
CA ILE A 62 1.82 8.66 7.05
C ILE A 62 0.70 9.64 6.67
N GLY A 63 -0.46 9.13 6.23
CA GLY A 63 -1.61 9.95 5.88
C GLY A 63 -2.90 9.14 5.84
N SER A 64 -4.02 9.85 5.95
CA SER A 64 -5.36 9.30 5.78
C SER A 64 -6.26 10.39 5.21
N GLN A 65 -7.01 10.06 4.16
CA GLN A 65 -7.97 10.96 3.53
C GLN A 65 -9.34 10.29 3.43
N TYR A 66 -10.37 10.93 3.97
CA TYR A 66 -11.75 10.51 3.77
C TYR A 66 -12.21 10.83 2.35
N VAL A 67 -12.87 9.89 1.68
CA VAL A 67 -13.26 9.96 0.26
C VAL A 67 -14.73 9.61 0.01
N GLY A 68 -15.58 9.76 1.04
CA GLY A 68 -17.02 9.45 0.94
C GLY A 68 -17.91 10.66 1.11
#